data_AF-A0A3D6DXL0-F1
#
_entry.id   AF-A0A3D6DXL0-F1
#
_cell.length_a   1.000
_cell.length_b   1.000
_cell.length_c   1.000
_cell.angle_alpha   90.00
_cell.angle_beta   90.00
_cell.angle_gamma   90.00
#
_symmetry.space_group_name_H-M   'P 1'
#
loop_
_entity.id
_entity.type
_entity.pdbx_description
1 polymer ?
#
loop_
_entity_poly.entity_id
_entity_poly.type
_entity_poly.pdbx_seq_one_letter_code
_entity_poly.pdbx_strand_id
1 'polypeptide(L)'
;MSRFFIDRPVLANVIALVTLLLGAVCLYGLPVAQYPQIVPPTIQVATNFAGANAETVAHTIGIPLERAINGVENSIYLQSTSGSDGSYTLTVTFSIGTDLDTSLALVQNAVNSAVPQLPQPVRAQGVTVRKVSTNILLIESLYSQDDRFDETFLSNYA
;
A
#
# COMPACT_ATOMS: atom_id res chain seq x y z
N MET A 1 36.38 26.84 26.30
CA MET A 1 35.09 27.18 25.69
C MET A 1 34.14 27.90 26.65
N SER A 2 33.92 27.40 27.86
CA SER A 2 32.99 27.99 28.85
C SER A 2 33.33 29.43 29.28
N ARG A 3 34.62 29.77 29.49
CA ARG A 3 35.03 31.13 29.90
C ARG A 3 34.70 32.21 28.86
N PHE A 4 34.78 31.88 27.57
CA PHE A 4 34.44 32.80 26.47
C PHE A 4 32.96 33.22 26.44
N PHE A 5 32.05 32.29 26.78
CA PHE A 5 30.62 32.57 26.86
C PHE A 5 30.24 33.30 28.17
N ILE A 6 31.02 33.11 29.24
CA ILE A 6 30.86 33.84 30.51
C ILE A 6 31.26 35.30 30.36
N ASP A 7 32.37 35.57 29.66
CA ASP A 7 32.87 36.94 29.46
C ASP A 7 32.06 37.73 28.41
N ARG A 8 31.21 37.07 27.62
CA ARG A 8 30.34 37.68 26.58
C ARG A 8 28.89 37.20 26.66
N PRO A 9 28.11 37.66 27.65
CA PRO A 9 26.74 37.19 27.90
C PRO A 9 25.77 37.50 26.75
N VAL A 10 25.98 38.58 26.00
CA VAL A 10 25.14 38.95 24.84
C VAL A 10 25.25 37.90 23.72
N LEU A 11 26.46 37.41 23.43
CA LEU A 11 26.69 36.41 22.37
C LEU A 11 26.06 35.07 22.74
N ALA A 12 26.16 34.67 24.01
CA ALA A 12 25.51 33.45 24.50
C ALA A 12 23.98 33.53 24.34
N ASN A 13 23.37 34.68 24.65
CA ASN A 13 21.92 34.87 24.51
C ASN A 13 21.46 34.86 23.05
N VAL A 14 22.25 35.46 22.14
CA VAL A 14 21.95 35.43 20.70
C VAL A 14 21.96 34.00 20.16
N ILE A 15 22.96 33.19 20.52
CA ILE A 15 23.02 31.79 20.08
C ILE A 15 21.85 30.98 20.65
N ALA A 16 21.48 31.20 21.92
CA ALA A 16 20.31 30.57 22.53
C ALA A 16 19.02 30.95 21.78
N LEU A 17 18.83 32.23 21.46
CA LEU A 17 17.67 32.72 20.72
C LEU A 17 17.61 32.14 19.31
N VAL A 18 18.73 32.10 18.59
CA VAL A 18 18.81 31.52 17.24
C VAL A 18 18.47 30.03 17.28
N THR A 19 18.99 29.29 18.26
CA THR A 19 18.71 27.86 18.43
C THR A 19 17.24 27.62 18.76
N LEU A 20 16.64 28.47 19.60
CA LEU A 20 15.22 28.40 19.94
C LEU A 20 14.33 28.67 18.72
N LEU A 21 14.65 29.68 17.91
CA LEU A 21 13.90 30.00 16.69
C LEU A 21 14.02 28.88 15.65
N LEU A 22 15.20 28.31 15.47
CA LEU A 22 15.40 27.13 14.60
C LEU A 22 14.57 25.94 15.09
N GLY A 23 14.58 25.65 16.40
CA GLY A 23 13.76 24.60 16.99
C GLY A 23 12.26 24.83 16.80
N ALA A 24 11.80 26.07 16.97
CA ALA A 24 10.40 26.45 16.76
C ALA A 24 9.96 26.24 15.31
N VAL A 25 10.80 26.61 14.33
CA VAL A 25 10.51 26.37 12.91
C VAL A 25 10.48 24.88 12.59
N CYS A 26 11.41 24.09 13.12
CA CYS A 26 11.42 22.63 12.93
C CYS A 26 10.16 21.96 13.49
N LEU A 27 9.64 22.43 14.64
CA LEU A 27 8.41 21.90 15.24
C LEU A 27 7.19 22.06 14.32
N TYR A 28 7.09 23.13 13.54
CA TYR A 28 6.01 23.30 12.57
C TYR A 28 6.14 22.41 11.33
N GLY A 29 7.35 21.99 10.97
CA GLY A 29 7.62 21.19 9.78
C GLY A 29 7.65 19.67 10.02
N LEU A 30 7.66 19.23 11.27
CA LEU A 30 7.76 17.81 11.62
C LEU A 30 6.39 17.11 11.48
N PRO A 31 6.25 16.13 10.58
CA PRO A 31 5.05 15.31 10.51
C PRO A 31 4.90 14.49 11.79
N VAL A 32 3.72 14.53 12.39
CA VAL A 32 3.40 13.77 13.61
C VAL A 32 2.86 12.40 13.19
N ALA A 33 3.55 11.33 13.58
CA ALA A 33 3.09 9.96 13.42
C ALA A 33 3.19 9.23 14.77
N GLN A 34 2.15 8.48 15.15
CA GLN A 34 2.11 7.77 16.45
C GLN A 34 3.09 6.58 16.48
N TYR A 35 3.34 5.97 15.33
CA TYR A 35 4.29 4.89 15.14
C TYR A 35 5.02 5.08 13.80
N PRO A 36 6.32 4.76 13.71
CA PRO A 36 6.98 4.63 12.42
C PRO A 36 6.31 3.50 11.62
N GLN A 37 6.41 3.55 10.28
CA GLN A 37 5.88 2.49 9.41
C GLN A 37 6.72 1.22 9.58
N ILE A 38 6.38 0.39 10.58
CA ILE A 38 7.01 -0.91 10.86
C ILE A 38 6.35 -2.07 10.09
N VAL A 39 5.29 -1.78 9.34
CA VAL A 39 4.54 -2.79 8.58
C VAL A 39 5.24 -2.99 7.23
N PRO A 40 5.56 -4.25 6.85
CA PRO A 40 6.10 -4.55 5.53
C PRO A 40 5.17 -4.04 4.42
N PRO A 41 5.71 -3.35 3.40
CA PRO A 41 4.91 -2.87 2.29
C PRO A 41 4.36 -4.02 1.43
N THR A 42 3.13 -3.89 0.95
CA THR A 42 2.47 -4.93 0.13
C THR A 42 1.91 -4.39 -1.19
N ILE A 43 2.03 -5.20 -2.24
CA ILE A 43 1.38 -4.97 -3.53
C ILE A 43 0.39 -6.09 -3.76
N GLN A 44 -0.83 -5.72 -4.13
CA GLN A 44 -1.89 -6.66 -4.45
C GLN A 44 -2.11 -6.72 -5.95
N VAL A 45 -2.13 -7.94 -6.48
CA VAL A 45 -2.52 -8.27 -7.85
C VAL A 45 -3.88 -8.95 -7.79
N ALA A 46 -4.88 -8.37 -8.43
CA ALA A 46 -6.24 -8.88 -8.41
C ALA A 46 -6.79 -9.06 -9.83
N THR A 47 -7.53 -10.14 -10.03
CA THR A 47 -8.28 -10.38 -11.26
C THR A 47 -9.51 -11.25 -10.96
N ASN A 48 -10.37 -11.44 -11.95
CA ASN A 48 -11.58 -12.23 -11.82
C ASN A 48 -11.76 -13.11 -13.06
N PHE A 49 -12.06 -14.39 -12.81
CA PHE A 49 -12.51 -15.33 -13.82
C PHE A 49 -13.93 -15.79 -13.50
N ALA A 50 -14.90 -14.96 -13.89
CA ALA A 50 -16.32 -15.23 -13.65
C ALA A 50 -16.74 -16.60 -14.23
N GLY A 51 -17.36 -17.42 -13.38
CA GLY A 51 -17.85 -18.75 -13.76
C GLY A 51 -16.84 -19.90 -13.61
N ALA A 52 -15.61 -19.64 -13.16
CA ALA A 52 -14.64 -20.67 -12.81
C ALA A 52 -14.72 -21.04 -11.31
N ASN A 53 -14.44 -22.30 -10.97
CA ASN A 53 -14.26 -22.71 -9.58
C ASN A 53 -12.85 -22.33 -9.07
N ALA A 54 -12.69 -22.29 -7.74
CA ALA A 54 -11.44 -21.89 -7.09
C ALA A 54 -10.21 -22.68 -7.58
N GLU A 55 -10.37 -23.98 -7.80
CA GLU A 55 -9.29 -24.86 -8.31
C GLU A 55 -8.84 -24.45 -9.72
N THR A 56 -9.79 -24.19 -10.63
CA THR A 56 -9.46 -23.75 -11.99
C THR A 56 -8.80 -22.39 -11.97
N VAL A 57 -9.28 -21.46 -11.12
CA VAL A 57 -8.66 -20.14 -10.95
C VAL A 57 -7.22 -20.27 -10.45
N ALA A 58 -6.97 -21.08 -9.43
CA ALA A 58 -5.63 -21.31 -8.89
C ALA A 58 -4.67 -21.87 -9.97
N HIS A 59 -5.12 -22.84 -10.76
CA HIS A 59 -4.29 -23.46 -11.79
C HIS A 59 -4.07 -22.58 -13.03
N THR A 60 -5.11 -21.89 -13.51
CA THR A 60 -5.06 -21.16 -14.79
C THR A 60 -4.60 -19.72 -14.66
N ILE A 61 -4.82 -19.10 -13.50
CA ILE A 61 -4.39 -17.72 -13.20
C ILE A 61 -3.27 -17.73 -12.16
N GLY A 62 -3.44 -18.49 -11.08
CA GLY A 62 -2.52 -18.47 -9.96
C GLY A 62 -1.11 -18.89 -10.35
N ILE A 63 -0.94 -20.10 -10.87
CA ILE A 63 0.36 -20.63 -11.28
C ILE A 63 1.13 -19.69 -12.23
N PRO A 64 0.57 -19.18 -13.35
CA PRO A 64 1.32 -18.31 -14.25
C PRO A 64 1.65 -16.95 -13.63
N LEU A 65 0.75 -16.33 -12.85
CA LEU A 65 1.03 -15.06 -12.19
C LEU A 65 2.08 -15.22 -11.09
N GLU A 66 1.93 -16.25 -10.24
CA GLU A 66 2.88 -16.53 -9.16
C GLU A 66 4.28 -16.78 -9.71
N ARG A 67 4.41 -17.58 -10.78
CA ARG A 67 5.72 -17.87 -11.39
C ARG A 67 6.37 -16.63 -11.99
N ALA A 68 5.60 -15.74 -12.61
CA ALA A 68 6.15 -14.53 -13.20
C ALA A 68 6.57 -13.50 -12.14
N ILE A 69 5.82 -13.41 -11.05
CA ILE A 69 6.09 -12.47 -9.94
C ILE A 69 7.15 -13.04 -8.98
N ASN A 70 7.33 -14.36 -8.94
CA ASN A 70 8.40 -14.99 -8.19
C ASN A 70 9.76 -14.51 -8.73
N GLY A 71 10.58 -13.96 -7.83
CA GLY A 71 11.88 -13.39 -8.21
C GLY A 71 11.88 -11.88 -8.41
N VAL A 72 10.76 -11.19 -8.21
CA VAL A 72 10.77 -9.72 -8.07
C VAL A 72 11.63 -9.33 -6.86
N GLU A 73 12.51 -8.37 -7.07
CA GLU A 73 13.49 -7.93 -6.08
C GLU A 73 12.84 -7.49 -4.76
N ASN A 74 13.48 -7.83 -3.64
CA ASN A 74 13.07 -7.49 -2.27
C ASN A 74 11.73 -8.09 -1.80
N SER A 75 11.11 -8.97 -2.59
CA SER A 75 9.94 -9.74 -2.13
C SER A 75 10.35 -10.76 -1.05
N ILE A 76 9.59 -10.81 0.05
CA ILE A 76 9.79 -11.74 1.15
C ILE A 76 8.93 -12.99 0.94
N TYR A 77 7.65 -12.79 0.65
CA TYR A 77 6.71 -13.89 0.43
C TYR A 77 5.55 -13.48 -0.48
N LEU A 78 4.90 -14.51 -1.01
CA LEU A 78 3.73 -14.44 -1.87
C LEU A 78 2.60 -15.17 -1.17
N GLN A 79 1.41 -14.57 -1.15
CA GLN A 79 0.20 -15.22 -0.66
C GLN A 79 -0.93 -15.01 -1.67
N SER A 80 -1.42 -16.10 -2.26
CA SER A 80 -2.57 -16.09 -3.14
C SER A 80 -3.83 -16.59 -2.44
N THR A 81 -4.97 -16.14 -2.93
CA THR A 81 -6.31 -16.56 -2.49
C THR A 81 -7.19 -16.64 -3.73
N SER A 82 -7.81 -17.81 -3.92
CA SER A 82 -8.73 -18.09 -5.03
C SER A 82 -10.11 -18.35 -4.47
N GLY A 83 -11.09 -17.55 -4.87
CA GLY A 83 -12.49 -17.68 -4.47
C GLY A 83 -13.27 -18.61 -5.40
N SER A 84 -14.32 -19.23 -4.87
CA SER A 84 -15.28 -20.02 -5.66
C SER A 84 -16.20 -19.16 -6.53
N ASP A 85 -16.18 -17.84 -6.34
CA ASP A 85 -16.82 -16.82 -7.16
C ASP A 85 -16.01 -16.43 -8.41
N GLY A 86 -14.82 -17.02 -8.58
CA GLY A 86 -13.89 -16.71 -9.66
C GLY A 86 -12.88 -15.62 -9.32
N SER A 87 -12.95 -15.02 -8.12
CA SER A 87 -11.99 -14.00 -7.69
C SER A 87 -10.60 -14.60 -7.46
N TYR A 88 -9.58 -13.87 -7.90
CA TYR A 88 -8.18 -14.20 -7.62
C TYR A 88 -7.47 -12.98 -7.05
N THR A 89 -6.82 -13.17 -5.91
CA THR A 89 -6.02 -12.14 -5.25
C THR A 89 -4.66 -12.70 -4.88
N LEU A 90 -3.60 -12.01 -5.26
CA LEU A 90 -2.22 -12.32 -4.89
C LEU A 90 -1.62 -11.11 -4.17
N THR A 91 -1.20 -11.31 -2.94
CA THR A 91 -0.50 -10.32 -2.13
C THR A 91 1.00 -10.64 -2.12
N VAL A 92 1.79 -9.69 -2.58
CA VAL A 92 3.25 -9.74 -2.57
C VAL A 92 3.74 -8.85 -1.44
N THR A 93 4.45 -9.43 -0.48
CA THR A 93 5.00 -8.70 0.66
C THR A 93 6.47 -8.43 0.44
N PHE A 94 6.90 -7.18 0.66
CA PHE A 94 8.25 -6.70 0.43
C PHE A 94 8.99 -6.39 1.73
N SER A 95 10.31 -6.32 1.62
CA SER A 95 11.19 -5.96 2.73
C SER A 95 11.00 -4.52 3.18
N ILE A 96 11.23 -4.28 4.48
CA ILE A 96 11.16 -2.92 5.05
C ILE A 96 12.28 -2.09 4.42
N GLY A 97 11.94 -0.90 3.92
CA GLY A 97 12.87 -0.01 3.21
C GLY A 97 12.88 -0.19 1.68
N THR A 98 12.09 -1.13 1.14
CA THR A 98 11.88 -1.24 -0.31
C THR A 98 11.04 -0.10 -0.85
N ASP A 99 11.45 0.45 -1.99
CA ASP A 99 10.66 1.43 -2.74
C ASP A 99 9.48 0.76 -3.44
N LEU A 100 8.27 1.04 -2.94
CA LEU A 100 7.01 0.53 -3.47
C LEU A 100 6.72 1.02 -4.90
N ASP A 101 7.21 2.18 -5.33
CA ASP A 101 7.01 2.66 -6.70
C ASP A 101 7.80 1.82 -7.71
N THR A 102 9.07 1.57 -7.40
CA THR A 102 9.93 0.71 -8.22
C THR A 102 9.41 -0.73 -8.22
N SER A 103 9.09 -1.28 -7.05
CA SER A 103 8.52 -2.64 -6.96
C SER A 103 7.17 -2.76 -7.68
N LEU A 104 6.33 -1.72 -7.68
CA LEU A 104 5.08 -1.72 -8.44
C LEU A 104 5.32 -1.85 -9.93
N ALA A 105 6.28 -1.10 -10.48
CA ALA A 105 6.64 -1.21 -11.89
C ALA A 105 7.19 -2.62 -12.23
N LEU A 106 8.03 -3.19 -11.35
CA LEU A 106 8.55 -4.56 -11.53
C LEU A 106 7.45 -5.61 -11.51
N VAL A 107 6.53 -5.55 -10.55
CA VAL A 107 5.37 -6.46 -10.48
C VAL A 107 4.47 -6.27 -11.69
N GLN A 108 4.20 -5.04 -12.12
CA GLN A 108 3.40 -4.77 -13.31
C GLN A 108 4.04 -5.37 -14.57
N ASN A 109 5.35 -5.22 -14.75
CA ASN A 109 6.09 -5.81 -15.87
C ASN A 109 6.05 -7.34 -15.84
N ALA A 110 6.21 -7.94 -14.65
CA ALA A 110 6.08 -9.38 -14.45
C ALA A 110 4.68 -9.87 -14.81
N VAL A 111 3.63 -9.21 -14.32
CA VAL A 111 2.23 -9.50 -14.65
C VAL A 111 2.01 -9.42 -16.16
N ASN A 112 2.46 -8.34 -16.81
CA ASN A 112 2.32 -8.15 -18.26
C ASN A 112 2.97 -9.27 -19.08
N SER A 113 4.06 -9.87 -18.58
CA SER A 113 4.70 -11.02 -19.22
C SER A 113 3.87 -12.32 -19.12
N ALA A 114 3.05 -12.44 -18.08
CA ALA A 114 2.18 -13.59 -17.82
C ALA A 114 0.78 -13.45 -18.45
N VAL A 115 0.30 -12.23 -18.70
CA VAL A 115 -1.02 -11.95 -19.31
C VAL A 115 -1.31 -12.80 -20.56
N PRO A 116 -0.37 -13.04 -21.50
CA PRO A 116 -0.63 -13.87 -22.67
C PRO A 116 -1.01 -15.32 -22.36
N GLN A 117 -0.55 -15.84 -21.22
CA GLN A 117 -0.82 -17.21 -20.75
C GLN A 117 -2.19 -17.34 -20.09
N LEU A 118 -2.84 -16.22 -19.75
CA LEU A 118 -4.15 -16.20 -19.12
C LEU A 118 -5.28 -16.48 -20.13
N PRO A 119 -6.40 -17.08 -19.68
CA PRO A 119 -7.58 -17.27 -20.52
C PRO A 119 -8.13 -15.95 -21.08
N GLN A 120 -8.68 -15.98 -22.30
CA GLN A 120 -9.40 -14.87 -22.96
C GLN A 120 -10.30 -14.04 -22.02
N PRO A 121 -11.23 -14.63 -21.25
CA PRO A 121 -12.14 -13.87 -20.38
C PRO A 121 -11.41 -13.06 -19.31
N VAL A 122 -10.35 -13.62 -18.72
CA VAL A 122 -9.53 -12.93 -17.70
C VAL A 122 -8.75 -11.77 -18.33
N ARG A 123 -8.21 -11.96 -19.54
CA ARG A 123 -7.51 -10.89 -20.27
C ARG A 123 -8.42 -9.73 -20.63
N ALA A 124 -9.67 -10.02 -20.98
CA ALA A 124 -10.68 -9.00 -21.27
C ALA A 124 -11.05 -8.19 -20.02
N GLN A 125 -11.07 -8.85 -18.85
CA GLN A 125 -11.37 -8.22 -17.56
C GLN A 125 -10.17 -7.44 -16.99
N GLY A 126 -8.96 -7.81 -17.41
CA GLY A 126 -7.71 -7.19 -17.00
C GLY A 126 -7.20 -7.70 -15.65
N VAL A 127 -5.92 -7.42 -15.39
CA VAL A 127 -5.27 -7.68 -14.11
C VAL A 127 -4.93 -6.35 -13.47
N THR A 128 -5.43 -6.12 -12.26
CA THR A 128 -5.17 -4.88 -11.52
C THR A 128 -4.00 -5.09 -10.58
N VAL A 129 -3.00 -4.22 -10.65
CA VAL A 129 -1.88 -4.19 -9.70
C VAL A 129 -1.96 -2.88 -8.93
N ARG A 130 -2.05 -2.96 -7.60
CA ARG A 130 -2.18 -1.77 -6.75
C ARG A 130 -1.38 -1.93 -5.45
N LYS A 131 -0.86 -0.81 -4.94
CA LYS A 131 -0.29 -0.76 -3.59
C LYS A 131 -1.44 -0.88 -2.59
N VAL A 132 -1.28 -1.73 -1.59
CA VAL A 132 -2.28 -1.89 -0.53
C VAL A 132 -1.62 -1.61 0.80
N SER A 133 -2.30 -0.80 1.61
CA SER A 133 -2.01 -0.64 3.02
C SER A 133 -3.05 -1.42 3.80
N THR A 134 -2.62 -2.26 4.74
CA THR A 134 -3.50 -2.92 5.70
C THR A 134 -4.02 -1.98 6.77
N ASN A 135 -3.56 -0.72 6.79
CA ASN A 135 -3.99 0.28 7.75
C ASN A 135 -5.27 0.96 7.27
N ILE A 136 -6.41 0.53 7.82
CA ILE A 136 -7.68 1.24 7.67
C ILE A 136 -7.61 2.50 8.54
N LEU A 137 -7.40 3.66 7.91
CA LEU A 137 -7.29 4.94 8.60
C LEU A 137 -8.64 5.39 9.18
N LEU A 138 -9.71 5.21 8.42
CA LEU A 138 -11.07 5.63 8.76
C LEU A 138 -12.07 4.84 7.90
N ILE A 139 -13.19 4.42 8.50
CA ILE A 139 -14.32 3.82 7.78
C ILE A 139 -15.45 4.82 7.82
N GLU A 140 -15.82 5.39 6.67
CA GLU A 140 -17.05 6.18 6.54
C GLU A 140 -18.21 5.22 6.30
N SER A 141 -19.25 5.30 7.13
CA SER A 141 -20.48 4.54 6.95
C SER A 141 -21.67 5.48 6.85
N LEU A 142 -22.49 5.26 5.82
CA LEU A 142 -23.75 5.96 5.60
C LEU A 142 -24.87 5.10 6.20
N TYR A 143 -25.64 5.65 7.12
CA TYR A 143 -26.84 5.00 7.65
C TYR A 143 -28.02 5.98 7.66
N SER A 144 -29.21 5.46 7.38
CA SER A 144 -30.46 6.23 7.44
C SER A 144 -31.13 6.02 8.80
N GLN A 145 -31.45 7.10 9.52
CA GLN A 145 -32.12 7.02 10.83
C GLN A 145 -33.62 6.69 10.72
N ASP A 146 -34.23 6.87 9.55
CA ASP A 146 -35.69 6.83 9.36
C ASP A 146 -36.17 5.68 8.45
N ASP A 147 -35.32 4.69 8.13
CA ASP A 147 -35.64 3.54 7.26
C ASP A 147 -36.15 3.92 5.85
N ARG A 148 -36.13 5.21 5.49
CA ARG A 148 -36.63 5.75 4.21
C ARG A 148 -35.77 5.38 3.01
N PHE A 149 -34.53 4.99 3.25
CA PHE A 149 -33.55 4.69 2.21
C PHE A 149 -32.92 3.35 2.51
N ASP A 150 -33.21 2.39 1.64
CA ASP A 150 -32.68 1.04 1.69
C ASP A 150 -31.16 1.04 1.46
N GLU A 151 -30.47 0.03 1.96
CA GLU A 151 -29.01 -0.12 1.88
C GLU A 151 -28.53 -0.07 0.42
N THR A 152 -29.35 -0.60 -0.50
CA THR A 152 -29.14 -0.54 -1.96
C THR A 152 -29.16 0.88 -2.55
N PHE A 153 -29.99 1.76 -1.99
CA PHE A 153 -30.09 3.17 -2.41
C PHE A 153 -28.88 3.97 -1.90
N LEU A 154 -28.48 3.73 -0.65
CA LEU A 154 -27.31 4.38 -0.05
C LEU A 154 -26.01 3.94 -0.74
N SER A 155 -25.91 2.68 -1.18
CA SER A 155 -24.74 2.18 -1.93
C SER A 155 -24.55 2.81 -3.33
N ASN A 156 -25.55 3.47 -3.90
CA ASN A 156 -25.38 4.22 -5.16
C ASN A 156 -24.80 5.64 -4.95
N TYR A 157 -24.77 6.12 -3.70
CA TYR A 157 -24.26 7.44 -3.32
C TYR A 157 -22.91 7.36 -2.56
N ALA A 158 -22.41 6.15 -2.30
CA ALA A 158 -21.15 5.86 -1.62
C ALA A 158 -20.06 5.42 -2.60
#